data_AF-A0A1V0M4B6-F1
#
_entry.id   AF-A0A1V0M4B6-F1
#
_cell.length_a   1.000
_cell.length_b   1.000
_cell.length_c   1.000
_cell.angle_alpha   90.00
_cell.angle_beta   90.00
_cell.angle_gamma   90.00
#
_symmetry.space_group_name_H-M   'P 1'
#
loop_
_entity.id
_entity.type
_entity.pdbx_description
1 polymer ?
#
loop_
_entity_poly.entity_id
_entity_poly.type
_entity_poly.pdbx_seq_one_letter_code
_entity_poly.pdbx_strand_id
1 'polypeptide(L)'
;MAPILNEGLTESLTHLNALTADIIRLEALSLEKMLIHIIDREGDSIGHMRTLSEQGFYWLIRGKEGHRVQYQGSTKKLGEVADELTFHLSGQADYS
;
A
#
# COMPACT_ATOMS: atom_id res chain seq x y z
N MET A 1 -26.38 5.93 16.98
CA MET A 1 -25.62 7.19 16.83
C MET A 1 -24.55 6.95 15.79
N ALA A 2 -24.69 7.52 14.59
CA ALA A 2 -23.61 7.51 13.60
C ALA A 2 -22.51 8.49 14.09
N PRO A 3 -21.21 8.13 14.02
CA PRO A 3 -20.18 9.08 14.38
C PRO A 3 -20.13 10.20 13.33
N ILE A 4 -20.04 11.42 13.85
CA ILE A 4 -20.00 12.69 13.14
C ILE A 4 -18.72 12.72 12.31
N LEU A 5 -18.83 13.09 11.03
CA LEU A 5 -17.71 13.34 10.11
C LEU A 5 -16.83 14.44 10.72
N ASN A 6 -15.69 14.05 11.31
CA ASN A 6 -14.76 15.00 11.89
C ASN A 6 -13.81 15.50 10.79
N GLU A 7 -14.23 16.54 10.08
CA GLU A 7 -13.47 17.23 9.01
C GLU A 7 -12.17 17.92 9.52
N GLY A 8 -11.79 17.75 10.80
CA GLY A 8 -10.69 18.48 11.45
C GLY A 8 -9.47 17.65 11.90
N LEU A 9 -9.34 16.37 11.54
CA LEU A 9 -8.17 15.54 11.91
C LEU A 9 -7.00 15.63 10.91
N THR A 10 -7.16 16.38 9.82
CA THR A 10 -6.25 16.39 8.66
C THR A 10 -5.09 17.38 8.76
N GLU A 11 -5.05 18.29 9.76
CA GLU A 11 -4.12 19.43 9.71
C GLU A 11 -2.70 19.24 10.29
N SER A 12 -2.28 18.04 10.71
CA SER A 12 -0.83 17.81 10.97
C SER A 12 -0.33 16.37 10.83
N LEU A 13 -1.05 15.53 10.09
CA LEU A 13 -0.53 14.21 9.74
C LEU A 13 0.41 14.35 8.55
N THR A 14 1.57 13.70 8.61
CA THR A 14 2.35 13.46 7.39
C THR A 14 1.43 12.78 6.37
N HIS A 15 1.67 13.01 5.08
CA HIS A 15 0.82 12.46 4.02
C HIS A 15 0.56 10.94 4.17
N LEU A 16 1.56 10.20 4.66
CA LEU A 16 1.46 8.76 4.91
C LEU A 16 0.67 8.38 6.18
N ASN A 17 0.70 9.21 7.22
CA ASN A 17 -0.15 8.97 8.39
C ASN A 17 -1.63 9.15 8.03
N ALA A 18 -1.95 10.14 7.19
CA ALA A 18 -3.31 10.34 6.69
C ALA A 18 -3.77 9.14 5.84
N LEU A 19 -2.91 8.65 4.94
CA LEU A 19 -3.18 7.44 4.15
C LEU A 19 -3.50 6.23 5.03
N THR A 20 -2.69 5.96 6.06
CA THR A 20 -2.93 4.83 6.97
C THR A 20 -4.24 4.98 7.73
N ALA A 21 -4.57 6.20 8.19
CA ALA A 21 -5.83 6.47 8.87
C ALA A 21 -7.05 6.22 7.95
N ASP A 22 -6.94 6.60 6.67
CA ASP A 22 -7.98 6.33 5.68
C ASP A 22 -8.14 4.84 5.38
N ILE A 23 -7.05 4.08 5.26
CA ILE A 23 -7.09 2.63 5.11
C ILE A 23 -7.82 1.98 6.30
N ILE A 24 -7.46 2.36 7.54
CA ILE A 24 -8.12 1.86 8.76
C ILE A 24 -9.63 2.17 8.73
N ARG A 25 -9.99 3.38 8.30
CA ARG A 25 -11.39 3.79 8.18
C ARG A 25 -12.16 2.97 7.15
N LEU A 26 -11.54 2.64 6.01
CA LEU A 26 -12.15 1.77 4.99
C LEU A 26 -12.35 0.34 5.48
N GLU A 27 -11.35 -0.23 6.16
CA GLU A 27 -11.43 -1.58 6.76
C GLU A 27 -12.55 -1.65 7.81
N ALA A 28 -12.75 -0.58 8.59
CA ALA A 28 -13.83 -0.51 9.57
C ALA A 28 -15.24 -0.56 8.96
N LEU A 29 -15.40 -0.30 7.65
CA LEU A 29 -16.68 -0.45 6.96
C LEU A 29 -17.14 -1.91 6.87
N SER A 30 -16.26 -2.87 7.18
CA SER A 30 -16.58 -4.31 7.23
C SER A 30 -17.26 -4.80 5.95
N LEU A 31 -16.72 -4.39 4.80
CA LEU A 31 -17.24 -4.76 3.49
C LEU A 31 -17.16 -6.29 3.32
N GLU A 32 -18.15 -6.88 2.65
CA GLU A 32 -18.22 -8.34 2.45
C GLU A 32 -17.03 -8.91 1.65
N LYS A 33 -16.29 -8.04 0.95
CA LYS A 33 -15.13 -8.41 0.14
C LYS A 33 -13.84 -8.00 0.83
N MET A 34 -12.82 -8.83 0.67
CA MET A 34 -11.45 -8.51 1.05
C MET A 34 -10.97 -7.26 0.30
N LEU A 35 -10.43 -6.30 1.05
CA LEU A 35 -9.81 -5.10 0.50
C LEU A 35 -8.34 -5.35 0.21
N ILE A 36 -7.87 -4.87 -0.94
CA ILE A 36 -6.46 -4.83 -1.30
C ILE A 36 -6.11 -3.39 -1.62
N HIS A 37 -5.26 -2.80 -0.80
CA HIS A 37 -4.88 -1.38 -0.92
C HIS A 37 -3.71 -1.23 -1.89
N ILE A 38 -3.97 -0.66 -3.07
CA ILE A 38 -2.94 -0.38 -4.08
C ILE A 38 -2.46 1.06 -3.88
N ILE A 39 -1.17 1.20 -3.56
CA ILE A 39 -0.57 2.48 -3.17
C ILE A 39 0.63 2.75 -4.09
N ASP A 40 0.78 4.00 -4.51
CA ASP A 40 1.87 4.40 -5.39
C ASP A 40 3.23 4.49 -4.64
N ARG A 41 4.21 5.13 -5.30
CA ARG A 41 5.59 5.23 -4.77
C ARG A 41 5.71 6.01 -3.46
N GLU A 42 4.71 6.81 -3.11
CA GLU A 42 4.76 7.58 -1.86
C GLU A 42 4.64 6.64 -0.65
N GLY A 43 3.89 5.54 -0.81
CA GLY A 43 3.70 4.49 0.20
C GLY A 43 4.94 3.68 0.54
N ASP A 44 6.05 3.82 -0.20
CA ASP A 44 7.30 3.08 0.04
C ASP A 44 8.02 3.59 1.29
N SER A 45 7.45 3.21 2.43
CA SER A 45 7.86 3.55 3.78
C SER A 45 7.72 2.32 4.67
N ILE A 46 8.87 1.78 5.07
CA ILE A 46 8.97 0.56 5.89
C ILE A 46 8.10 0.63 7.15
N GLY A 47 8.03 1.80 7.79
CA GLY A 47 7.22 2.00 9.00
C GLY A 47 5.74 1.75 8.72
N HIS A 48 5.18 2.38 7.69
CA HIS A 48 3.78 2.24 7.32
C HIS A 48 3.47 0.84 6.80
N MET A 49 4.36 0.25 6.00
CA MET A 49 4.24 -1.14 5.53
C MET A 49 4.13 -2.12 6.70
N ARG A 50 4.95 -1.94 7.75
CA ARG A 50 4.86 -2.75 8.97
C ARG A 50 3.54 -2.53 9.70
N THR A 51 3.13 -1.28 9.89
CA THR A 51 1.84 -0.96 10.52
C THR A 51 0.67 -1.63 9.80
N LEU A 52 0.60 -1.54 8.47
CA LEU A 52 -0.45 -2.20 7.68
C LEU A 52 -0.41 -3.72 7.83
N SER A 53 0.79 -4.32 7.83
CA SER A 53 0.96 -5.77 7.97
C SER A 53 0.62 -6.28 9.36
N GLU A 54 0.97 -5.54 10.41
CA GLU A 54 0.65 -5.87 11.82
C GLU A 54 -0.86 -5.83 12.07
N GLN A 55 -1.60 -4.98 11.36
CA GLN A 55 -3.06 -4.94 11.38
C GLN A 55 -3.72 -6.06 10.55
N GLY A 56 -2.93 -6.81 9.77
CA GLY A 56 -3.42 -7.87 8.89
C GLY A 56 -4.06 -7.38 7.59
N PHE A 57 -3.81 -6.13 7.19
CA PHE A 57 -4.37 -5.58 5.95
C PHE A 57 -3.55 -6.02 4.73
N TYR A 58 -4.24 -6.25 3.61
CA TYR A 58 -3.61 -6.61 2.34
C TYR A 58 -3.28 -5.35 1.54
N TRP A 59 -2.04 -5.25 1.07
CA TRP A 59 -1.56 -4.07 0.35
C TRP A 59 -0.60 -4.44 -0.77
N LEU A 60 -0.56 -3.59 -1.79
CA LEU A 60 0.42 -3.60 -2.86
C LEU A 60 0.99 -2.19 -3.01
N ILE A 61 2.26 -2.01 -2.70
CA ILE A 61 2.95 -0.73 -2.82
C ILE A 61 3.89 -0.78 -4.02
N ARG A 62 3.82 0.25 -4.87
CA ARG A 62 4.86 0.47 -5.88
C ARG A 62 6.14 0.93 -5.18
N GLY A 63 7.10 0.04 -5.00
CA GLY A 63 8.38 0.45 -4.40
C GLY A 63 9.23 1.33 -5.33
N LYS A 64 10.18 2.06 -4.73
CA LYS A 64 11.18 2.88 -5.37
C LYS A 64 12.34 2.01 -5.81
N GLU A 65 12.73 2.13 -7.08
CA GLU A 65 13.75 1.31 -7.72
C GLU A 65 15.08 1.23 -6.93
N GLY A 66 15.51 2.36 -6.35
CA GLY A 66 16.77 2.45 -5.61
C GLY A 66 16.75 1.83 -4.21
N HIS A 67 15.57 1.49 -3.66
CA HIS A 67 15.47 0.84 -2.36
C HIS A 67 15.97 -0.61 -2.43
N ARG A 68 16.47 -1.12 -1.30
CA ARG A 68 17.02 -2.48 -1.21
C ARG A 68 16.06 -3.40 -0.48
N VAL A 69 15.87 -4.60 -1.03
CA VAL A 69 14.97 -5.64 -0.50
C VAL A 69 15.71 -6.97 -0.39
N GLN A 70 15.19 -7.87 0.46
CA GLN A 70 15.61 -9.26 0.48
C GLN A 70 14.82 -10.03 -0.58
N TYR A 71 15.53 -10.63 -1.53
CA TYR A 71 14.94 -11.46 -2.58
C TYR A 71 15.83 -12.68 -2.84
N GLN A 72 15.21 -13.86 -2.80
CA GLN A 72 15.89 -15.15 -3.00
C GLN A 72 17.17 -15.33 -2.15
N GLY A 73 17.13 -14.88 -0.89
CA GLY A 73 18.27 -15.00 0.04
C GLY A 73 19.38 -13.97 -0.14
N SER A 74 19.17 -12.93 -0.96
CA SER A 74 20.16 -11.88 -1.20
C SER A 74 19.55 -10.48 -1.13
N THR A 75 20.35 -9.50 -0.71
CA THR A 75 19.96 -8.09 -0.72
C THR A 75 20.20 -7.50 -2.12
N LYS A 76 19.14 -7.06 -2.80
CA LYS A 76 19.20 -6.45 -4.14
C LYS A 76 18.46 -5.12 -4.18
N LYS A 77 18.75 -4.25 -5.15
CA LYS A 77 17.89 -3.09 -5.44
C LYS A 77 16.56 -3.59 -5.99
N LEU A 78 15.49 -2.87 -5.72
CA LEU A 78 14.16 -3.26 -6.18
C LEU A 78 14.07 -3.26 -7.72
N GLY A 79 14.79 -2.36 -8.40
CA GLY A 79 14.92 -2.39 -9.85
C GLY A 79 15.53 -3.68 -10.39
N GLU A 80 16.62 -4.15 -9.77
CA GLU A 80 17.28 -5.41 -10.14
C GLU A 80 16.33 -6.61 -9.98
N VAL A 81 15.53 -6.61 -8.91
CA VAL A 81 14.49 -7.64 -8.72
C VAL A 81 13.43 -7.56 -9.80
N ALA A 82 12.99 -6.36 -10.19
CA ALA A 82 12.00 -6.17 -11.24
C ALA A 82 12.48 -6.72 -12.60
N ASP A 83 13.75 -6.51 -12.94
CA ASP A 83 14.35 -7.04 -14.17
C ASP A 83 14.44 -8.58 -14.18
N GLU A 84 14.51 -9.21 -13.00
CA GLU A 84 14.53 -10.67 -12.84
C GLU A 84 13.13 -11.30 -12.91
N LEU A 85 12.06 -10.52 -12.75
CA LEU A 85 10.69 -11.03 -12.77
C LEU A 85 10.21 -11.26 -14.21
N THR A 86 9.65 -12.43 -14.46
CA THR A 86 9.00 -12.70 -15.75
C THR A 86 7.63 -12.05 -15.79
N PHE A 87 7.44 -11.12 -16.73
CA PHE A 87 6.14 -10.52 -16.98
C PHE A 87 5.29 -11.42 -17.88
N HIS A 88 4.11 -11.78 -17.40
CA HIS A 88 3.10 -12.50 -18.18
C HIS A 88 1.85 -11.63 -18.28
N LEU A 89 1.49 -11.25 -19.51
CA LEU A 89 0.24 -10.54 -19.77
C LEU A 89 -0.92 -11.52 -19.74
N SER A 90 -1.79 -11.41 -18.74
CA SER A 90 -2.99 -12.27 -18.60
C SER A 90 -4.26 -11.67 -19.23
N GLY A 91 -4.22 -10.40 -19.62
CA GLY A 91 -5.35 -9.69 -20.21
C GLY A 91 -5.06 -8.20 -20.37
N GLN A 92 -5.86 -7.54 -21.20
CA GLN A 92 -5.83 -6.10 -21.40
C GLN A 92 -7.22 -5.56 -21.08
N ALA A 93 -7.30 -4.53 -20.25
CA ALA A 93 -8.54 -3.82 -20.00
C ALA A 93 -8.58 -2.61 -20.93
N ASP A 94 -9.51 -2.63 -21.89
CA ASP A 94 -9.79 -1.48 -22.74
C ASP A 94 -10.74 -0.55 -21.99
N TYR A 95 -10.31 0.69 -21.79
CA TYR A 95 -11.14 1.75 -21.23
C TYR A 95 -11.52 2.70 -22.37
N SER A 96 -12.79 2.67 -22.76
CA SER A 96 -13.40 3.59 -23.74
C SER A 96 -14.14 4.73 -23.06
#